data_AF-A0A9P1IUR7-F1
#
_entry.id   AF-A0A9P1IUR7-F1
#
_cell.length_a   1.000
_cell.length_b   1.000
_cell.length_c   1.000
_cell.angle_alpha   90.00
_cell.angle_beta   90.00
_cell.angle_gamma   90.00
#
_symmetry.space_group_name_H-M   'P 1'
#
loop_
_entity.id
_entity.type
_entity.pdbx_description
1 polymer ?
#
loop_
_entity_poly.entity_id
_entity_poly.type
_entity_poly.pdbx_seq_one_letter_code
_entity_poly.pdbx_strand_id
1 'polypeptide(L)'
;MVLDASWNETTLQNGHKGVTLVHVAAISMGAVNCTLNGLIWIAFRRSPQLLTKHHLHLFYIFAITNFLTGFFTIPTYVNLFWHNNLECPRWTILIGASFEIALDKIRHLITLSIAGERIYALFRPGDYFFLDHRIFAYKVCLISIVWGVFDAIFLIFEDNLFVVRMHCVTTAASAKYFHFYFLISTIIFGIILSIAYFFFICKLFVIRGTRIINTKSRCRDNFHQVNSLTVMVILMVVLFNVLPSMLYLYDMIIQQVHFMQWGPIITIGYHCYGCASFFFYNCRHHEIRNALNKIRLIRRFLNCDKSPTTSKCDVSGQYSNIKPAKNNTPAIITTSRITNAESDNEVFL
;
A
#
# COMPACT_ATOMS: atom_id res chain seq x y z
N MET A 1 -5.45 -22.44 -25.79
CA MET A 1 -5.38 -22.42 -24.31
C MET A 1 -6.37 -23.45 -23.77
N VAL A 2 -6.11 -24.12 -22.66
CA VAL A 2 -6.99 -25.23 -22.20
C VAL A 2 -8.40 -24.74 -21.82
N LEU A 3 -8.55 -23.45 -21.52
CA LEU A 3 -9.83 -22.84 -21.19
C LEU A 3 -10.53 -22.19 -22.40
N ASP A 4 -9.88 -22.08 -23.58
CA ASP A 4 -10.48 -21.39 -24.73
C ASP A 4 -11.78 -22.06 -25.19
N ALA A 5 -11.83 -23.40 -25.19
CA ALA A 5 -13.03 -24.13 -25.63
C ALA A 5 -14.20 -23.97 -24.64
N SER A 6 -13.95 -24.15 -23.35
CA SER A 6 -14.95 -23.98 -22.28
C SER A 6 -15.44 -22.53 -22.17
N TRP A 7 -14.55 -21.57 -22.42
CA TRP A 7 -14.88 -20.15 -22.40
C TRP A 7 -15.67 -19.71 -23.64
N ASN A 8 -15.34 -20.25 -24.81
CA ASN A 8 -16.07 -20.00 -26.05
C ASN A 8 -17.52 -20.52 -25.93
N GLU A 9 -17.69 -21.71 -25.36
CA GLU A 9 -19.00 -22.28 -25.04
C GLU A 9 -19.81 -21.39 -24.07
N THR A 10 -19.17 -20.91 -23.00
CA THR A 10 -19.81 -19.99 -22.03
C THR A 10 -20.25 -18.68 -22.68
N THR A 11 -19.39 -18.10 -23.53
CA THR A 11 -19.65 -16.81 -24.18
C THR A 11 -20.77 -16.92 -25.19
N LEU A 12 -20.82 -18.04 -25.94
CA LEU A 12 -21.91 -18.38 -26.84
C LEU A 12 -23.23 -18.61 -26.11
N GLN A 13 -23.22 -19.23 -24.93
CA GLN A 13 -24.42 -19.52 -24.15
C GLN A 13 -24.99 -18.30 -23.41
N ASN A 14 -24.15 -17.47 -22.80
CA ASN A 14 -24.59 -16.41 -21.88
C ASN A 14 -24.63 -15.00 -22.51
N GLY A 15 -24.00 -14.81 -23.67
CA GLY A 15 -23.97 -13.53 -24.39
C GLY A 15 -23.23 -12.37 -23.67
N HIS A 16 -22.92 -11.31 -24.41
CA HIS A 16 -22.10 -10.19 -23.90
C HIS A 16 -22.86 -9.11 -23.11
N LYS A 17 -24.21 -9.13 -23.12
CA LYS A 17 -25.03 -8.03 -22.56
C LYS A 17 -24.93 -7.91 -21.03
N GLY A 18 -24.65 -8.99 -20.30
CA GLY A 18 -24.50 -8.96 -18.84
C GLY A 18 -23.13 -8.47 -18.33
N VAL A 19 -22.07 -8.60 -19.15
CA VAL A 19 -20.68 -8.37 -18.70
C VAL A 19 -20.25 -6.90 -18.86
N THR A 20 -20.93 -6.16 -19.75
CA THR A 20 -20.65 -4.75 -20.05
C THR A 20 -20.73 -3.87 -18.80
N LEU A 21 -21.76 -4.06 -17.96
CA LEU A 21 -21.93 -3.30 -16.72
C LEU A 21 -20.74 -3.48 -15.77
N VAL A 22 -20.23 -4.70 -15.67
CA VAL A 22 -19.13 -5.03 -14.76
C VAL A 22 -17.81 -4.43 -15.26
N HIS A 23 -17.58 -4.40 -16.58
CA HIS A 23 -16.43 -3.72 -17.16
C HIS A 23 -16.50 -2.20 -16.98
N VAL A 24 -17.67 -1.59 -17.11
CA VAL A 24 -17.88 -0.16 -16.82
C VAL A 24 -17.59 0.14 -15.34
N ALA A 25 -18.07 -0.71 -14.44
CA ALA A 25 -17.77 -0.59 -13.01
C ALA A 25 -16.26 -0.73 -12.73
N ALA A 26 -15.57 -1.64 -13.42
CA ALA A 26 -14.12 -1.82 -13.28
C ALA A 26 -13.32 -0.60 -13.76
N ILE A 27 -13.65 -0.02 -14.93
CA ILE A 27 -13.04 1.25 -15.38
C ILE A 27 -13.29 2.35 -14.35
N SER A 28 -14.54 2.48 -13.90
CA SER A 28 -14.93 3.53 -12.96
C SER A 28 -14.12 3.43 -11.67
N MET A 29 -13.96 2.22 -11.14
CA MET A 29 -13.12 1.95 -9.97
C MET A 29 -11.63 2.21 -10.24
N GLY A 30 -11.12 1.85 -11.41
CA GLY A 30 -9.74 2.15 -11.83
C GLY A 30 -9.47 3.66 -11.88
N ALA A 31 -10.41 4.44 -12.44
CA ALA A 31 -10.33 5.90 -12.50
C ALA A 31 -10.40 6.54 -11.11
N VAL A 32 -11.26 6.04 -10.22
CA VAL A 32 -11.32 6.47 -8.81
C VAL A 32 -10.00 6.15 -8.09
N ASN A 33 -9.47 4.94 -8.26
CA ASN A 33 -8.20 4.52 -7.67
C ASN A 33 -7.04 5.41 -8.14
N CYS A 34 -6.98 5.67 -9.44
CA CYS A 34 -6.02 6.60 -10.05
C CYS A 34 -6.16 8.00 -9.44
N THR A 35 -7.37 8.54 -9.37
CA THR A 35 -7.60 9.89 -8.82
C THR A 35 -7.19 9.98 -7.36
N LEU A 36 -7.63 9.06 -6.50
CA LEU A 36 -7.34 9.07 -5.07
C LEU A 36 -5.83 8.97 -4.79
N ASN A 37 -5.13 8.06 -5.46
CA ASN A 37 -3.69 7.91 -5.27
C ASN A 37 -2.89 9.05 -5.91
N GLY A 38 -3.37 9.63 -7.01
CA GLY A 38 -2.81 10.85 -7.60
C GLY A 38 -2.88 12.06 -6.66
N LEU A 39 -3.95 12.17 -5.87
CA LEU A 39 -4.07 13.23 -4.85
C LEU A 39 -3.01 13.09 -3.75
N ILE A 40 -2.68 11.86 -3.33
CA ILE A 40 -1.58 11.62 -2.38
C ILE A 40 -0.26 12.05 -3.01
N TRP A 41 0.00 11.64 -4.25
CA TRP A 41 1.21 12.01 -4.96
C TRP A 41 1.38 13.55 -5.02
N ILE A 42 0.32 14.28 -5.36
CA ILE A 42 0.30 15.74 -5.35
C ILE A 42 0.54 16.30 -3.93
N ALA A 43 -0.06 15.72 -2.90
CA ALA A 43 0.12 16.16 -1.52
C ALA A 43 1.58 16.05 -1.05
N PHE A 44 2.26 14.95 -1.38
CA PHE A 44 3.69 14.76 -1.10
C PHE A 44 4.56 15.75 -1.89
N ARG A 45 4.23 16.03 -3.15
CA ARG A 45 4.94 17.03 -3.98
C ARG A 45 4.79 18.45 -3.44
N ARG A 46 3.62 18.80 -2.90
CA ARG A 46 3.35 20.13 -2.32
C ARG A 46 3.90 20.31 -0.90
N SER A 47 4.13 19.22 -0.18
CA SER A 47 4.67 19.25 1.18
C SER A 47 5.95 18.40 1.24
N PRO A 48 7.08 18.91 0.72
CA PRO A 48 8.35 18.17 0.70
C PRO A 48 8.85 17.79 2.11
N GLN A 49 8.36 18.46 3.15
CA GLN A 49 8.56 18.10 4.56
C GLN A 49 8.02 16.70 4.94
N LEU A 50 7.14 16.09 4.13
CA LEU A 50 6.73 14.69 4.31
C LEU A 50 7.77 13.73 3.76
N LEU A 51 8.45 14.12 2.68
CA LEU A 51 9.53 13.34 2.07
C LEU A 51 10.82 13.39 2.89
N THR A 52 10.96 14.34 3.82
CA THR A 52 12.07 14.30 4.78
C THR A 52 11.83 13.25 5.87
N LYS A 53 10.59 12.79 6.07
CA LYS A 53 10.27 11.81 7.11
C LYS A 53 10.49 10.39 6.61
N HIS A 54 11.31 9.69 7.37
CA HIS A 54 11.96 8.46 6.94
C HIS A 54 10.94 7.33 6.70
N HIS A 55 9.99 7.12 7.62
CA HIS A 55 8.96 6.06 7.54
C HIS A 55 7.85 6.29 6.49
N LEU A 56 7.81 7.45 5.81
CA LEU A 56 6.76 7.77 4.82
C LEU A 56 7.12 7.39 3.38
N HIS A 57 8.37 7.03 3.11
CA HIS A 57 8.86 6.76 1.76
C HIS A 57 8.18 5.55 1.11
N LEU A 58 8.03 4.45 1.85
CA LEU A 58 7.35 3.26 1.31
C LEU A 58 5.88 3.54 1.01
N PHE A 59 5.18 4.33 1.84
CA PHE A 59 3.80 4.74 1.58
C PHE A 59 3.68 5.64 0.35
N TYR A 60 4.65 6.52 0.13
CA TYR A 60 4.72 7.35 -1.06
C TYR A 60 4.90 6.53 -2.34
N ILE A 61 5.87 5.60 -2.34
CA ILE A 61 6.11 4.68 -3.46
C ILE A 61 4.86 3.82 -3.70
N PHE A 62 4.26 3.27 -2.64
CA PHE A 62 3.02 2.50 -2.73
C PHE A 62 1.86 3.28 -3.36
N ALA A 63 1.69 4.56 -3.00
CA ALA A 63 0.69 5.43 -3.62
C ALA A 63 0.97 5.68 -5.10
N ILE A 64 2.23 5.91 -5.49
CA ILE A 64 2.61 6.04 -6.90
C ILE A 64 2.28 4.75 -7.66
N THR A 65 2.63 3.58 -7.12
CA THR A 65 2.33 2.30 -7.75
C THR A 65 0.83 2.14 -7.97
N ASN A 66 -0.01 2.39 -6.94
CA ASN A 66 -1.47 2.29 -7.09
C ASN A 66 -2.05 3.32 -8.07
N PHE A 67 -1.48 4.53 -8.14
CA PHE A 67 -1.84 5.53 -9.15
C PHE A 67 -1.56 4.98 -10.56
N LEU A 68 -0.35 4.48 -10.79
CA LEU A 68 0.04 3.92 -12.08
C LEU A 68 -0.81 2.70 -12.44
N THR A 69 -1.14 1.83 -11.49
CA THR A 69 -2.00 0.69 -11.79
C THR A 69 -3.38 1.16 -12.25
N GLY A 70 -4.01 2.11 -11.54
CA GLY A 70 -5.29 2.67 -11.98
C GLY A 70 -5.22 3.34 -13.36
N PHE A 71 -4.08 3.97 -13.68
CA PHE A 71 -3.85 4.59 -14.99
C PHE A 71 -3.71 3.55 -16.11
N PHE A 72 -2.87 2.53 -15.94
CA PHE A 72 -2.61 1.50 -16.95
C PHE A 72 -3.74 0.50 -17.15
N THR A 73 -4.66 0.39 -16.19
CA THR A 73 -5.90 -0.38 -16.38
C THR A 73 -6.85 0.27 -17.40
N ILE A 74 -6.79 1.60 -17.59
CA ILE A 74 -7.67 2.30 -18.56
C ILE A 74 -7.42 1.82 -20.00
N PRO A 75 -6.17 1.82 -20.52
CA PRO A 75 -5.87 1.24 -21.84
C PRO A 75 -6.37 -0.20 -22.02
N THR A 76 -6.21 -1.07 -21.01
CA THR A 76 -6.66 -2.46 -21.06
C THR A 76 -8.16 -2.55 -21.32
N TYR A 77 -8.95 -1.75 -20.62
CA TYR A 77 -10.40 -1.73 -20.81
C TYR A 77 -10.83 -0.99 -22.09
N VAL A 78 -10.15 0.09 -22.49
CA VAL A 78 -10.45 0.75 -23.78
C VAL A 78 -10.28 -0.23 -24.93
N ASN A 79 -9.21 -1.03 -24.91
CA ASN A 79 -8.97 -2.09 -25.89
C ASN A 79 -10.08 -3.16 -25.88
N LEU A 80 -10.55 -3.53 -24.68
CA LEU A 80 -11.68 -4.45 -24.51
C LEU A 80 -12.97 -3.94 -25.17
N PHE A 81 -13.30 -2.67 -24.98
CA PHE A 81 -14.49 -2.05 -25.60
C PHE A 81 -14.32 -1.85 -27.11
N TRP A 82 -13.11 -1.57 -27.58
CA TRP A 82 -12.84 -1.35 -29.00
C TRP A 82 -13.06 -2.62 -29.84
N HIS A 83 -12.65 -3.77 -29.32
CA HIS A 83 -12.72 -5.05 -30.04
C HIS A 83 -13.95 -5.91 -29.67
N ASN A 84 -14.90 -5.37 -28.90
CA ASN A 84 -16.09 -6.09 -28.41
C ASN A 84 -15.77 -7.48 -27.80
N ASN A 85 -14.57 -7.64 -27.24
CA ASN A 85 -14.11 -8.86 -26.56
C ASN A 85 -14.12 -10.16 -27.40
N LEU A 86 -14.14 -10.09 -28.74
CA LEU A 86 -14.28 -11.25 -29.63
C LEU A 86 -12.97 -11.64 -30.31
N GLU A 87 -12.27 -10.67 -30.91
CA GLU A 87 -11.01 -10.93 -31.64
C GLU A 87 -10.01 -9.83 -31.35
N CYS A 88 -9.12 -10.09 -30.40
CA CYS A 88 -8.18 -9.11 -29.90
C CYS A 88 -6.77 -9.55 -30.30
N PRO A 89 -6.04 -8.74 -31.09
CA PRO A 89 -4.63 -9.02 -31.37
C PRO A 89 -3.86 -9.02 -30.05
N ARG A 90 -3.05 -10.04 -29.78
CA ARG A 90 -2.36 -10.15 -28.48
C ARG A 90 -1.49 -8.94 -28.15
N TRP A 91 -0.87 -8.30 -29.14
CA TRP A 91 -0.08 -7.09 -28.93
C TRP A 91 -0.89 -5.93 -28.31
N THR A 92 -2.19 -5.80 -28.62
CA THR A 92 -3.02 -4.72 -28.04
C THR A 92 -3.32 -4.99 -26.57
N ILE A 93 -3.52 -6.26 -26.20
CA ILE A 93 -3.71 -6.68 -24.81
C ILE A 93 -2.41 -6.53 -24.02
N LEU A 94 -1.28 -6.88 -24.64
CA LEU A 94 0.04 -6.90 -24.01
C LEU A 94 0.47 -5.53 -23.49
N ILE A 95 0.12 -4.45 -24.19
CA ILE A 95 0.47 -3.09 -23.76
C ILE A 95 -0.15 -2.78 -22.40
N GLY A 96 -1.45 -3.00 -22.20
CA GLY A 96 -2.09 -2.77 -20.91
C GLY A 96 -1.71 -3.81 -19.85
N ALA A 97 -1.70 -5.08 -20.26
CA ALA A 97 -1.48 -6.21 -19.36
C ALA A 97 -0.08 -6.27 -18.76
N SER A 98 0.95 -5.94 -19.54
CA SER A 98 2.34 -5.99 -19.05
C SER A 98 2.57 -5.01 -17.90
N PHE A 99 2.03 -3.79 -18.01
CA PHE A 99 2.13 -2.80 -16.93
C PHE A 99 1.29 -3.20 -15.73
N GLU A 100 0.06 -3.68 -15.94
CA GLU A 100 -0.82 -4.11 -14.84
C GLU A 100 -0.17 -5.23 -14.01
N ILE A 101 0.36 -6.26 -14.68
CA ILE A 101 1.04 -7.41 -14.05
C ILE A 101 2.32 -6.97 -13.33
N ALA A 102 3.17 -6.17 -13.97
CA ALA A 102 4.41 -5.69 -13.36
C ALA A 102 4.15 -4.84 -12.12
N LEU A 103 3.20 -3.90 -12.21
CA LEU A 103 2.82 -3.03 -11.10
C LEU A 103 2.19 -3.81 -9.96
N ASP A 104 1.45 -4.88 -10.25
CA ASP A 104 0.91 -5.72 -9.20
C ASP A 104 2.01 -6.40 -8.38
N LYS A 105 3.05 -6.94 -9.00
CA LYS A 105 4.19 -7.50 -8.26
C LYS A 105 4.96 -6.48 -7.47
N ILE A 106 5.20 -5.31 -8.06
CA ILE A 106 5.82 -4.19 -7.37
C ILE A 106 5.02 -3.86 -6.11
N ARG A 107 3.69 -3.80 -6.23
CA ARG A 107 2.80 -3.51 -5.10
C ARG A 107 2.88 -4.58 -4.00
N HIS A 108 2.90 -5.86 -4.35
CA HIS A 108 3.06 -6.94 -3.38
C HIS A 108 4.35 -6.82 -2.57
N LEU A 109 5.47 -6.60 -3.25
CA LEU A 109 6.78 -6.47 -2.62
C LEU A 109 6.87 -5.23 -1.72
N ILE A 110 6.28 -4.10 -2.15
CA ILE A 110 6.19 -2.91 -1.32
C ILE A 110 5.31 -3.16 -0.09
N THR A 111 4.14 -3.77 -0.24
CA THR A 111 3.26 -4.09 0.91
C THR A 111 3.95 -5.02 1.90
N LEU A 112 4.67 -6.03 1.41
CA LEU A 112 5.47 -6.92 2.26
C LEU A 112 6.58 -6.16 2.98
N SER A 113 7.24 -5.23 2.30
CA SER A 113 8.28 -4.39 2.89
C SER A 113 7.72 -3.43 3.95
N ILE A 114 6.52 -2.87 3.73
CA ILE A 114 5.79 -2.06 4.73
C ILE A 114 5.46 -2.93 5.97
N ALA A 115 5.01 -4.16 5.76
CA ALA A 115 4.77 -5.09 6.86
C ALA A 115 6.07 -5.42 7.62
N GLY A 116 7.16 -5.68 6.88
CA GLY A 116 8.49 -5.92 7.43
C GLY A 116 9.02 -4.73 8.24
N GLU A 117 8.91 -3.51 7.73
CA GLU A 117 9.32 -2.28 8.43
C GLU A 117 8.55 -2.12 9.76
N ARG A 118 7.23 -2.38 9.75
CA ARG A 118 6.39 -2.33 10.95
C ARG A 118 6.78 -3.40 11.99
N ILE A 119 7.09 -4.61 11.54
CA ILE A 119 7.56 -5.69 12.41
C ILE A 119 8.92 -5.30 12.99
N TYR A 120 9.85 -4.83 12.16
CA TYR A 120 11.17 -4.43 12.59
C TYR A 120 11.11 -3.33 13.66
N ALA A 121 10.25 -2.32 13.47
CA ALA A 121 9.99 -1.27 14.45
C ALA A 121 9.51 -1.82 15.82
N LEU A 122 8.69 -2.87 15.81
CA LEU A 122 8.17 -3.49 17.05
C LEU A 122 9.19 -4.38 17.75
N PHE A 123 10.00 -5.12 17.00
CA PHE A 123 10.96 -6.06 17.57
C PHE A 123 12.24 -5.36 18.02
N ARG A 124 12.70 -4.33 17.31
CA ARG A 124 13.94 -3.60 17.61
C ARG A 124 13.78 -2.09 17.39
N PRO A 125 13.10 -1.39 18.31
CA PRO A 125 12.85 0.05 18.16
C PRO A 125 14.13 0.90 18.19
N GLY A 126 15.19 0.44 18.87
CA GLY A 126 16.49 1.12 18.91
C GLY A 126 17.16 1.15 17.54
N ASP A 127 17.40 -0.03 16.96
CA ASP A 127 17.99 -0.17 15.63
C ASP A 127 17.15 0.51 14.54
N TYR A 128 15.81 0.45 14.66
CA TYR A 128 14.88 1.11 13.74
C TYR A 128 15.14 2.62 13.64
N PHE A 129 15.45 3.29 14.75
CA PHE A 129 15.67 4.74 14.73
C PHE A 129 16.94 5.14 13.96
N PHE A 130 17.94 4.28 13.93
CA PHE A 130 19.21 4.51 13.22
C PHE A 130 19.20 3.99 11.77
N LEU A 131 18.12 3.31 11.35
CA LEU A 131 18.00 2.79 10.00
C LEU A 131 17.82 3.94 9.01
N ASP A 132 18.62 3.95 7.94
CA ASP A 132 18.34 4.84 6.80
C ASP A 132 17.16 4.29 5.97
N HIS A 133 15.96 4.72 6.34
CA HIS A 133 14.73 4.31 5.65
C HIS A 133 14.69 4.75 4.19
N ARG A 134 15.41 5.81 3.79
CA ARG A 134 15.43 6.28 2.40
C ARG A 134 16.23 5.32 1.53
N ILE A 135 17.42 4.92 1.99
CA ILE A 135 18.22 3.90 1.31
C ILE A 135 17.48 2.57 1.29
N PHE A 136 16.85 2.19 2.40
CA PHE A 136 16.04 0.97 2.47
C PHE A 136 14.89 1.00 1.45
N ALA A 137 14.09 2.07 1.42
CA ALA A 137 12.99 2.22 0.48
C ALA A 137 13.45 2.21 -0.98
N TYR A 138 14.60 2.84 -1.28
CA TYR A 138 15.19 2.80 -2.62
C TYR A 138 15.58 1.38 -3.04
N LYS A 139 16.25 0.62 -2.15
CA LYS A 139 16.62 -0.78 -2.42
C LYS A 139 15.39 -1.66 -2.65
N VAL A 140 14.36 -1.51 -1.81
CA VAL A 140 13.07 -2.22 -1.98
C VAL A 140 12.44 -1.86 -3.32
N CYS A 141 12.41 -0.58 -3.68
CA CYS A 141 11.86 -0.11 -4.95
C CYS A 141 12.60 -0.71 -6.14
N LEU A 142 13.94 -0.71 -6.10
CA LEU A 142 14.77 -1.27 -7.16
C LEU A 142 14.51 -2.78 -7.34
N ILE A 143 14.51 -3.55 -6.25
CA ILE A 143 14.21 -4.99 -6.29
C ILE A 143 12.81 -5.23 -6.86
N SER A 144 11.84 -4.44 -6.41
CA SER A 144 10.45 -4.52 -6.87
C SER A 144 10.34 -4.28 -8.38
N ILE A 145 10.99 -3.23 -8.88
CA ILE A 145 10.97 -2.89 -10.31
C ILE A 145 11.64 -3.98 -11.13
N VAL A 146 12.82 -4.47 -10.71
CA VAL A 146 13.52 -5.55 -11.41
C VAL A 146 12.65 -6.79 -11.52
N TRP A 147 11.95 -7.15 -10.44
CA TRP A 147 11.02 -8.28 -10.45
C TRP A 147 9.82 -8.05 -11.37
N GLY A 148 9.19 -6.88 -11.30
CA GLY A 148 8.05 -6.55 -12.17
C GLY A 148 8.43 -6.53 -13.65
N VAL A 149 9.63 -6.04 -13.98
CA VAL A 149 10.17 -6.05 -15.34
C VAL A 149 10.43 -7.48 -15.81
N PHE A 150 10.97 -8.34 -14.96
CA PHE A 150 11.16 -9.76 -15.28
C PHE A 150 9.82 -10.45 -15.63
N ASP A 151 8.78 -10.20 -14.84
CA ASP A 151 7.44 -10.77 -15.11
C ASP A 151 6.84 -10.23 -16.40
N ALA A 152 6.99 -8.93 -16.68
CA ALA A 152 6.55 -8.35 -17.96
C ALA A 152 7.31 -8.95 -19.16
N ILE A 153 8.63 -9.13 -19.05
CA ILE A 153 9.45 -9.77 -20.07
C ILE A 153 8.98 -11.21 -20.29
N PHE A 154 8.78 -11.98 -19.22
CA PHE A 154 8.33 -13.36 -19.32
C PHE A 154 6.97 -13.45 -20.02
N LEU A 155 6.02 -12.56 -19.70
CA LEU A 155 4.73 -12.46 -20.38
C LEU A 155 4.89 -12.17 -21.90
N ILE A 156 5.78 -11.25 -22.27
CA ILE A 156 6.02 -10.87 -23.67
C ILE A 156 6.57 -12.07 -24.47
N PHE A 157 7.56 -12.78 -23.92
CA PHE A 157 8.29 -13.83 -24.63
C PHE A 157 7.63 -15.21 -24.63
N GLU A 158 6.60 -15.44 -23.81
CA GLU A 158 5.99 -16.77 -23.67
C GLU A 158 5.30 -17.28 -24.95
N ASP A 159 4.80 -16.39 -25.81
CA ASP A 159 4.02 -16.77 -27.01
C ASP A 159 4.20 -15.72 -28.12
N ASN A 160 3.66 -15.97 -29.31
CA ASN A 160 3.74 -15.07 -30.47
C ASN A 160 2.86 -13.81 -30.32
N LEU A 161 3.39 -12.65 -30.72
CA LEU A 161 2.70 -11.34 -30.59
C LEU A 161 1.49 -11.18 -31.51
N PHE A 162 1.47 -11.91 -32.63
CA PHE A 162 0.45 -11.80 -33.67
C PHE A 162 -0.67 -12.82 -33.55
N VAL A 163 -0.67 -13.63 -32.48
CA VAL A 163 -1.77 -14.55 -32.20
C VAL A 163 -3.02 -13.72 -31.84
N VAL A 164 -4.12 -14.00 -32.52
CA VAL A 164 -5.43 -13.45 -32.17
C VAL A 164 -6.00 -14.30 -31.03
N ARG A 165 -6.37 -13.64 -29.94
CA ARG A 165 -7.00 -14.28 -28.78
C ARG A 165 -8.49 -13.98 -28.77
N MET A 166 -9.27 -14.99 -28.41
CA MET A 166 -10.63 -14.80 -27.92
C MET A 166 -10.52 -14.10 -26.56
N HIS A 167 -11.16 -12.94 -26.43
CA HIS A 167 -11.14 -12.03 -25.27
C HIS A 167 -9.93 -11.11 -25.11
N CYS A 168 -10.20 -9.85 -24.76
CA CYS A 168 -9.17 -8.81 -24.59
C CYS A 168 -8.78 -8.57 -23.12
N VAL A 169 -9.13 -9.49 -22.21
CA VAL A 169 -8.87 -9.32 -20.77
C VAL A 169 -7.41 -9.67 -20.45
N THR A 170 -6.85 -9.04 -19.41
CA THR A 170 -5.46 -9.19 -18.95
C THR A 170 -5.02 -10.65 -18.79
N THR A 171 -5.90 -11.53 -18.30
CA THR A 171 -5.65 -12.97 -18.12
C THR A 171 -5.56 -13.75 -19.44
N ALA A 172 -6.15 -13.24 -20.51
CA ALA A 172 -6.10 -13.83 -21.86
C ALA A 172 -4.78 -13.50 -22.59
N ALA A 173 -3.98 -12.55 -22.08
CA ALA A 173 -2.68 -12.19 -22.65
C ALA A 173 -1.60 -13.23 -22.36
N SER A 174 -1.69 -13.92 -21.22
CA SER A 174 -0.73 -14.90 -20.76
C SER A 174 -1.01 -16.29 -21.32
N ALA A 175 0.04 -17.03 -21.68
CA ALA A 175 -0.07 -18.46 -21.95
C ALA A 175 -0.06 -19.25 -20.62
N LYS A 176 -0.23 -20.58 -20.73
CA LYS A 176 -0.52 -21.46 -19.60
C LYS A 176 0.58 -21.45 -18.54
N TYR A 177 1.85 -21.36 -18.95
CA TYR A 177 2.99 -21.51 -18.05
C TYR A 177 3.22 -20.24 -17.21
N PHE A 178 3.16 -19.07 -17.84
CA PHE A 178 3.21 -17.79 -17.16
C PHE A 178 2.01 -17.63 -16.23
N HIS A 179 0.80 -17.95 -16.71
CA HIS A 179 -0.39 -17.79 -15.89
C HIS A 179 -0.32 -18.66 -14.62
N PHE A 180 0.13 -19.92 -14.76
CA PHE A 180 0.38 -20.81 -13.62
C PHE A 180 1.46 -20.26 -12.67
N TYR A 181 2.61 -19.84 -13.21
CA TYR A 181 3.68 -19.22 -12.44
C TYR A 181 3.19 -18.01 -11.64
N PHE A 182 2.48 -17.10 -12.31
CA PHE A 182 2.01 -15.85 -11.72
C PHE A 182 1.03 -16.11 -10.58
N LEU A 183 0.08 -17.04 -10.76
CA LEU A 183 -0.87 -17.44 -9.72
C LEU A 183 -0.15 -18.02 -8.49
N ILE A 184 0.75 -18.98 -8.68
CA ILE A 184 1.52 -19.60 -7.59
C ILE A 184 2.37 -18.56 -6.86
N SER A 185 3.08 -17.72 -7.60
CA SER A 185 3.87 -16.62 -7.05
C SER A 185 3.00 -15.71 -6.16
N THR A 186 1.84 -15.29 -6.65
CA THR A 186 0.90 -14.43 -5.91
C THR A 186 0.38 -15.09 -4.63
N ILE A 187 0.04 -16.38 -4.68
CA ILE A 187 -0.36 -17.15 -3.50
C ILE A 187 0.77 -17.18 -2.46
N ILE A 188 2.01 -17.46 -2.88
CA ILE A 188 3.18 -17.50 -1.99
C ILE A 188 3.39 -16.13 -1.32
N PHE A 189 3.38 -15.03 -2.08
CA PHE A 189 3.49 -13.68 -1.51
C PHE A 189 2.36 -13.38 -0.53
N GLY A 190 1.13 -13.79 -0.83
CA GLY A 190 -0.02 -13.64 0.04
C GLY A 190 0.10 -14.40 1.36
N ILE A 191 0.62 -15.63 1.32
CA ILE A 191 0.89 -16.44 2.52
C ILE A 191 1.98 -15.78 3.36
N ILE A 192 3.10 -15.38 2.75
CA ILE A 192 4.20 -14.70 3.44
C ILE A 192 3.69 -13.42 4.13
N LEU A 193 2.88 -12.63 3.43
CA LEU A 193 2.30 -11.40 3.99
C LEU A 193 1.34 -11.68 5.16
N SER A 194 0.53 -12.73 5.04
CA SER A 194 -0.37 -13.17 6.13
C SER A 194 0.42 -13.61 7.37
N ILE A 195 1.50 -14.37 7.18
CA ILE A 195 2.41 -14.78 8.26
C ILE A 195 3.08 -13.57 8.92
N ALA A 196 3.60 -12.62 8.12
CA ALA A 196 4.23 -11.41 8.63
C ALA A 196 3.27 -10.62 9.54
N TYR A 197 2.03 -10.40 9.09
CA TYR A 197 1.05 -9.70 9.89
C TYR A 197 0.54 -10.50 11.10
N PHE A 198 0.48 -11.83 11.02
CA PHE A 198 0.21 -12.68 12.17
C PHE A 198 1.27 -12.45 13.26
N PHE A 199 2.56 -12.47 12.91
CA PHE A 199 3.64 -12.14 13.85
C PHE A 199 3.53 -10.73 14.43
N PHE A 200 3.16 -9.75 13.61
CA PHE A 200 2.91 -8.38 14.05
C PHE A 200 1.82 -8.32 15.13
N ILE A 201 0.67 -8.98 14.90
CA ILE A 201 -0.45 -9.05 15.85
C ILE A 201 -0.03 -9.78 17.13
N CYS A 202 0.61 -10.93 17.03
CA CYS A 202 1.10 -11.68 18.19
C CYS A 202 2.03 -10.83 19.06
N LYS A 203 2.99 -10.12 18.45
CA LYS A 203 3.91 -9.25 19.18
C LYS A 203 3.18 -8.07 19.84
N LEU A 204 2.19 -7.47 19.17
CA LEU A 204 1.34 -6.44 19.76
C LEU A 204 0.59 -6.94 21.00
N PHE A 205 0.05 -8.17 20.98
CA PHE A 205 -0.60 -8.78 22.14
C PHE A 205 0.37 -8.98 23.32
N VAL A 206 1.60 -9.41 23.06
CA VAL A 206 2.64 -9.56 24.10
C VAL A 206 3.02 -8.20 24.72
N ILE A 207 3.17 -7.16 23.90
CA ILE A 207 3.45 -5.79 24.39
C ILE A 207 2.27 -5.25 25.21
N ARG A 208 1.04 -5.58 24.83
CA ARG A 208 -0.15 -5.24 25.61
C ARG A 208 -0.13 -5.92 26.98
N GLY A 209 0.14 -7.23 27.04
CA GLY A 209 0.23 -7.99 28.28
C GLY A 209 1.23 -7.40 29.28
N THR A 210 2.33 -6.83 28.78
CA THR A 210 3.39 -6.24 29.61
C THR A 210 3.14 -4.78 30.03
N ARG A 211 2.37 -3.99 29.26
CA ARG A 211 2.07 -2.56 29.54
C ARG A 211 0.79 -2.29 30.35
N ILE A 212 -0.06 -3.29 30.57
CA ILE A 212 -1.32 -3.13 31.35
C ILE A 212 -1.07 -2.62 32.78
N ILE A 213 0.15 -2.72 33.29
CA ILE A 213 0.48 -2.29 34.66
C ILE A 213 0.57 -0.76 34.81
N ASN A 214 0.69 0.07 33.75
CA ASN A 214 0.99 1.49 33.99
C ASN A 214 0.61 2.59 32.96
N THR A 215 -0.43 2.47 32.10
CA THR A 215 -0.75 3.59 31.16
C THR A 215 -2.23 3.98 30.97
N LYS A 216 -2.44 5.31 30.89
CA LYS A 216 -3.70 6.07 30.69
C LYS A 216 -4.50 5.65 29.43
N SER A 217 -5.82 5.91 29.46
CA SER A 217 -6.82 5.57 28.42
C SER A 217 -6.42 5.88 26.97
N ARG A 218 -5.71 7.00 26.72
CA ARG A 218 -5.26 7.43 25.38
C ARG A 218 -4.31 6.43 24.69
N CYS A 219 -3.57 5.64 25.47
CA CYS A 219 -2.73 4.57 24.93
C CYS A 219 -3.60 3.44 24.34
N ARG A 220 -4.71 3.11 25.02
CA ARG A 220 -5.64 2.04 24.63
C ARG A 220 -6.32 2.32 23.29
N ASP A 221 -6.73 3.56 23.04
CA ASP A 221 -7.42 3.95 21.81
C ASP A 221 -6.49 3.91 20.58
N ASN A 222 -5.24 4.35 20.73
CA ASN A 222 -4.22 4.25 19.69
C ASN A 222 -3.89 2.78 19.37
N PHE A 223 -3.83 1.90 20.37
CA PHE A 223 -3.62 0.46 20.16
C PHE A 223 -4.78 -0.21 19.42
N HIS A 224 -6.03 0.11 19.79
CA HIS A 224 -7.20 -0.41 19.08
C HIS A 224 -7.23 0.05 17.63
N GLN A 225 -6.83 1.31 17.36
CA GLN A 225 -6.72 1.84 16.02
C GLN A 225 -5.65 1.12 15.17
N VAL A 226 -4.46 0.85 15.72
CA VAL A 226 -3.39 0.12 15.01
C VAL A 226 -3.77 -1.33 14.74
N ASN A 227 -4.43 -2.00 15.71
CA ASN A 227 -4.89 -3.37 15.55
C ASN A 227 -6.01 -3.47 14.50
N SER A 228 -7.00 -2.58 14.55
CA SER A 228 -8.09 -2.52 13.58
C SER A 228 -7.59 -2.22 12.17
N LEU A 229 -6.64 -1.29 12.01
CA LEU A 229 -6.02 -0.99 10.72
C LEU A 229 -5.30 -2.20 10.14
N THR A 230 -4.58 -2.93 10.98
CA THR A 230 -3.79 -4.09 10.54
C THR A 230 -4.68 -5.26 10.14
N VAL A 231 -5.73 -5.55 10.93
CA VAL A 231 -6.73 -6.57 10.59
C VAL A 231 -7.45 -6.24 9.29
N MET A 232 -7.83 -4.98 9.07
CA MET A 232 -8.46 -4.54 7.83
C MET A 232 -7.54 -4.73 6.61
N VAL A 233 -6.26 -4.39 6.75
CA VAL A 233 -5.27 -4.61 5.68
C VAL A 233 -5.15 -6.09 5.32
N ILE A 234 -5.01 -6.97 6.33
CA ILE A 234 -4.90 -8.42 6.11
C ILE A 234 -6.15 -8.94 5.41
N LEU A 235 -7.32 -8.57 5.92
CA LEU A 235 -8.60 -9.00 5.35
C LEU A 235 -8.71 -8.60 3.89
N MET A 236 -8.32 -7.36 3.55
CA MET A 236 -8.36 -6.87 2.17
C MET A 236 -7.39 -7.62 1.26
N VAL A 237 -6.16 -7.92 1.74
CA VAL A 237 -5.19 -8.72 0.99
C VAL A 237 -5.71 -10.15 0.78
N VAL A 238 -6.25 -10.80 1.81
CA VAL A 238 -6.74 -12.18 1.70
C VAL A 238 -7.94 -12.25 0.74
N LEU A 239 -8.91 -11.34 0.90
CA LEU A 239 -10.14 -11.34 0.11
C LEU A 239 -9.94 -10.93 -1.34
N PHE A 240 -9.09 -9.93 -1.62
CA PHE A 240 -8.95 -9.38 -2.97
C PHE A 240 -7.74 -9.90 -3.75
N ASN A 241 -6.96 -10.81 -3.16
CA ASN A 241 -5.72 -11.27 -3.78
C ASN A 241 -5.51 -12.78 -3.64
N VAL A 242 -5.40 -13.28 -2.41
CA VAL A 242 -5.11 -14.70 -2.15
C VAL A 242 -6.28 -15.58 -2.55
N LEU A 243 -7.49 -15.25 -2.10
CA LEU A 243 -8.69 -16.03 -2.38
C LEU A 243 -8.99 -16.09 -3.90
N PRO A 244 -9.03 -14.97 -4.64
CA PRO A 244 -9.15 -15.00 -6.11
C PRO A 244 -8.10 -15.86 -6.81
N SER A 245 -6.83 -15.74 -6.41
CA SER A 245 -5.73 -16.51 -7.02
C SER A 245 -5.88 -18.01 -6.80
N MET A 246 -6.32 -18.42 -5.61
CA MET A 246 -6.60 -19.83 -5.29
C MET A 246 -7.77 -20.39 -6.11
N LEU A 247 -8.84 -19.61 -6.28
CA LEU A 247 -10.00 -20.00 -7.10
C LEU A 247 -9.62 -20.15 -8.58
N TYR A 248 -8.72 -19.30 -9.08
CA TYR A 248 -8.23 -19.39 -10.46
C TYR A 248 -7.31 -20.57 -10.68
N LEU A 249 -6.47 -20.87 -9.68
CA LEU A 249 -5.64 -22.06 -9.71
C LEU A 249 -6.51 -23.34 -9.72
N TYR A 250 -7.63 -23.34 -8.99
CA TYR A 250 -8.59 -24.44 -8.99
C TYR A 250 -9.20 -24.67 -10.39
N ASP A 251 -9.67 -23.61 -11.06
CA ASP A 251 -10.17 -23.68 -12.43
C ASP A 251 -9.11 -24.22 -13.41
N MET A 252 -7.85 -23.79 -13.25
CA MET A 252 -6.74 -24.30 -14.05
C MET A 252 -6.44 -25.79 -13.84
N ILE A 253 -6.64 -26.32 -12.63
CA ILE A 253 -6.40 -27.74 -12.32
C ILE A 253 -7.53 -28.59 -12.92
N ILE A 254 -8.78 -28.14 -12.76
CA ILE A 254 -9.97 -28.87 -13.23
C ILE A 254 -10.20 -28.72 -14.74
N GLN A 255 -9.56 -27.74 -15.38
CA GLN A 255 -9.74 -27.41 -16.79
C GLN A 255 -11.19 -27.01 -17.14
N GLN A 256 -11.89 -26.42 -16.16
CA GLN A 256 -13.24 -25.89 -16.34
C GLN A 256 -13.29 -24.44 -15.88
N VAL A 257 -14.10 -23.63 -16.55
CA VAL A 257 -14.29 -22.22 -16.24
C VAL A 257 -15.47 -22.08 -15.28
N HIS A 258 -15.21 -21.89 -13.99
CA HIS A 258 -16.26 -21.65 -12.99
C HIS A 258 -16.07 -20.30 -12.31
N PHE A 259 -14.87 -20.05 -11.80
CA PHE A 259 -14.51 -18.82 -11.11
C PHE A 259 -13.90 -17.78 -12.04
N MET A 260 -13.29 -18.20 -13.15
CA MET A 260 -12.59 -17.29 -14.05
C MET A 260 -13.55 -16.33 -14.77
N GLN A 261 -14.82 -16.70 -14.97
CA GLN A 261 -15.92 -15.79 -15.39
C GLN A 261 -16.07 -14.54 -14.50
N TRP A 262 -15.65 -14.63 -13.22
CA TRP A 262 -15.72 -13.54 -12.24
C TRP A 262 -14.50 -12.58 -12.32
N GLY A 263 -13.65 -12.70 -13.34
CA GLY A 263 -12.45 -11.84 -13.50
C GLY A 263 -12.67 -10.33 -13.42
N PRO A 264 -13.74 -9.79 -14.02
CA PRO A 264 -14.07 -8.38 -13.84
C PRO A 264 -14.34 -8.00 -12.37
N ILE A 265 -14.93 -8.91 -11.59
CA ILE A 265 -15.22 -8.68 -10.16
C ILE A 265 -13.93 -8.71 -9.33
N ILE A 266 -12.98 -9.58 -9.69
CA ILE A 266 -11.65 -9.59 -9.06
C ILE A 266 -10.90 -8.29 -9.38
N THR A 267 -11.00 -7.78 -10.61
CA THR A 267 -10.38 -6.51 -10.99
C THR A 267 -11.02 -5.32 -10.25
N ILE A 268 -12.35 -5.34 -10.06
CA ILE A 268 -13.04 -4.39 -9.18
C ILE A 268 -12.50 -4.49 -7.75
N GLY A 269 -12.34 -5.71 -7.22
CA GLY A 269 -11.77 -5.97 -5.90
C GLY A 269 -10.35 -5.43 -5.74
N TYR A 270 -9.53 -5.59 -6.77
CA TYR A 270 -8.17 -5.07 -6.85
C TYR A 270 -8.12 -3.54 -6.74
N HIS A 271 -8.97 -2.85 -7.49
CA HIS A 271 -9.08 -1.39 -7.40
C HIS A 271 -9.73 -0.95 -6.09
N CYS A 272 -10.67 -1.74 -5.55
CA CYS A 272 -11.24 -1.52 -4.23
C CYS A 272 -10.15 -1.60 -3.15
N TYR A 273 -9.22 -2.55 -3.24
CA TYR A 273 -8.04 -2.61 -2.37
C TYR A 273 -7.18 -1.35 -2.50
N GLY A 274 -6.89 -0.89 -3.72
CA GLY A 274 -6.17 0.36 -3.97
C GLY A 274 -6.86 1.58 -3.34
N CYS A 275 -8.18 1.72 -3.51
CA CYS A 275 -8.99 2.76 -2.89
C CYS A 275 -9.03 2.64 -1.36
N ALA A 276 -9.22 1.44 -0.82
CA ALA A 276 -9.22 1.18 0.62
C ALA A 276 -7.87 1.55 1.23
N SER A 277 -6.79 1.28 0.52
CA SER A 277 -5.44 1.63 0.93
C SER A 277 -5.21 3.14 1.06
N PHE A 278 -5.87 3.97 0.23
CA PHE A 278 -5.92 5.42 0.41
C PHE A 278 -6.51 5.78 1.79
N PHE A 279 -7.66 5.21 2.16
CA PHE A 279 -8.30 5.53 3.44
C PHE A 279 -7.52 4.97 4.64
N PHE A 280 -7.03 3.75 4.54
CA PHE A 280 -6.38 3.04 5.64
C PHE A 280 -4.96 3.53 5.90
N TYR A 281 -4.13 3.69 4.86
CA TYR A 281 -2.74 4.09 5.03
C TYR A 281 -2.54 5.60 4.99
N ASN A 282 -3.38 6.37 4.28
CA ASN A 282 -3.11 7.79 4.07
C ASN A 282 -4.00 8.69 4.91
N CYS A 283 -5.32 8.45 4.97
CA CYS A 283 -6.21 9.28 5.79
C CYS A 283 -6.03 9.06 7.31
N ARG A 284 -5.54 7.90 7.73
CA ARG A 284 -5.27 7.61 9.14
C ARG A 284 -3.95 8.21 9.65
N HIS A 285 -2.99 8.48 8.77
CA HIS A 285 -1.77 9.19 9.14
C HIS A 285 -2.05 10.69 9.25
N HIS A 286 -1.95 11.23 10.46
CA HIS A 286 -2.24 12.64 10.75
C HIS A 286 -1.47 13.60 9.84
N GLU A 287 -0.21 13.27 9.52
CA GLU A 287 0.66 14.13 8.72
C GLU A 287 0.25 14.18 7.25
N ILE A 288 -0.08 13.02 6.67
CA ILE A 288 -0.58 12.92 5.30
C ILE A 288 -1.96 13.59 5.21
N ARG A 289 -2.83 13.37 6.20
CA ARG A 289 -4.14 14.02 6.28
C ARG A 289 -4.02 15.54 6.32
N ASN A 290 -3.09 16.08 7.12
CA ASN A 290 -2.87 17.52 7.20
C ASN A 290 -2.37 18.09 5.88
N ALA A 291 -1.55 17.34 5.14
CA ALA A 291 -1.12 17.72 3.80
C ALA A 291 -2.26 17.69 2.78
N LEU A 292 -3.12 16.67 2.83
CA LEU A 292 -4.32 16.58 1.99
C LEU A 292 -5.30 17.73 2.27
N ASN A 293 -5.46 18.15 3.53
CA ASN A 293 -6.32 19.28 3.92
C ASN A 293 -5.84 20.64 3.38
N LYS A 294 -4.59 20.76 2.94
CA LYS A 294 -4.08 21.95 2.23
C LYS A 294 -4.62 22.02 0.79
N ILE A 295 -5.08 20.91 0.21
CA ILE A 295 -5.67 20.87 -1.12
C ILE A 295 -7.16 21.26 -1.00
N ARG A 296 -7.51 22.46 -1.52
CA ARG A 296 -8.89 23.03 -1.42
C ARG A 296 -9.98 22.07 -1.90
N LEU A 297 -9.70 21.30 -2.95
CA LEU A 297 -10.63 20.35 -3.58
C LEU A 297 -10.97 19.18 -2.64
N ILE A 298 -10.01 18.76 -1.82
CA ILE A 298 -10.13 17.65 -0.87
C ILE A 298 -10.75 18.11 0.45
N ARG A 299 -10.45 19.33 0.91
CA ARG A 299 -10.96 19.87 2.18
C ARG A 299 -12.50 19.75 2.29
N ARG A 300 -13.23 19.85 1.18
CA ARG A 300 -14.69 19.68 1.16
C ARG A 300 -15.14 18.22 1.32
N PHE A 301 -14.38 17.27 0.79
CA PHE A 301 -14.70 15.82 0.85
C PHE A 301 -14.22 15.15 2.13
N LEU A 302 -13.07 15.56 2.66
CA LEU A 302 -12.35 14.91 3.75
C LEU A 302 -12.51 15.62 5.10
N ASN A 303 -13.49 16.51 5.22
CA ASN A 303 -13.79 17.31 6.42
C ASN A 303 -14.30 16.42 7.57
N CYS A 304 -13.42 15.56 8.10
CA CYS A 304 -13.60 14.75 9.30
C CYS A 304 -13.26 15.52 10.58
N ASP A 305 -13.00 16.83 10.51
CA ASP A 305 -12.69 17.68 11.66
C ASP A 305 -13.94 18.07 12.48
N LYS A 306 -15.12 17.51 12.19
CA LYS A 306 -16.25 17.54 13.13
C LYS A 306 -16.13 16.41 14.16
N SER A 307 -15.09 16.49 15.00
CA SER A 307 -15.11 15.93 16.35
C SER A 307 -14.72 17.05 17.33
N PRO A 308 -15.41 17.20 18.46
CA PRO A 308 -15.41 18.43 19.24
C PRO A 308 -14.03 18.73 19.81
N THR A 309 -13.60 19.99 19.65
CA THR A 309 -12.60 20.73 20.46
C THR A 309 -11.55 19.88 21.18
N THR A 310 -10.36 19.82 20.60
CA THR A 310 -9.12 19.50 21.32
C THR A 310 -8.90 20.54 22.42
N SER A 311 -9.06 20.13 23.68
CA SER A 311 -8.46 20.84 24.80
C SER A 311 -6.93 20.76 24.67
N LYS A 312 -6.28 21.90 24.90
CA LYS A 312 -4.81 22.05 24.93
C LYS A 312 -4.22 20.99 25.87
N CYS A 313 -3.28 20.19 25.38
CA CYS A 313 -2.45 19.33 26.22
C CYS A 313 -1.11 20.03 26.43
N ASP A 314 -0.91 20.56 27.63
CA ASP A 314 0.37 21.06 28.09
C ASP A 314 1.42 19.94 28.10
N VAL A 315 2.58 20.27 27.55
CA VAL A 315 3.82 19.52 27.72
C VAL A 315 4.41 19.95 29.07
N SER A 316 4.19 19.18 30.12
CA SER A 316 5.12 19.16 31.26
C SER A 316 5.39 17.71 31.65
N GLY A 317 6.52 17.21 31.13
CA GLY A 317 7.13 15.99 31.64
C GLY A 317 7.69 16.28 33.03
N GLN A 318 7.13 15.63 34.05
CA GLN A 318 7.79 15.45 35.34
C GLN A 318 9.08 14.66 35.13
N TYR A 319 10.22 15.35 35.15
CA TYR A 319 11.49 14.77 35.55
C TYR A 319 11.96 15.50 36.83
N SER A 320 12.22 14.69 37.86
CA SER A 320 13.03 14.95 39.06
C SER A 320 12.66 16.13 39.98
N ASN A 321 11.86 15.83 41.02
CA ASN A 321 12.00 16.48 42.33
C ASN A 321 12.85 15.57 43.23
N ILE A 322 14.17 15.75 43.21
CA ILE A 322 15.05 15.33 44.30
C ILE A 322 15.36 16.60 45.09
N LYS A 323 14.83 16.68 46.31
CA LYS A 323 15.13 17.77 47.25
C LYS A 323 16.54 17.59 47.82
N PRO A 324 17.37 18.65 47.92
CA PRO A 324 18.35 18.75 48.99
C PRO A 324 17.77 19.52 50.18
N ALA A 325 18.24 19.15 51.36
CA ALA A 325 17.79 19.62 52.66
C ALA A 325 18.06 21.11 52.91
N LYS A 326 17.19 21.69 53.75
CA LYS A 326 17.31 23.02 54.38
C LYS A 326 18.64 23.21 55.11
N ASN A 327 19.18 24.43 55.06
CA ASN A 327 19.76 25.09 56.23
C ASN A 327 19.57 26.62 56.10
N ASN A 328 19.47 27.27 57.26
CA ASN A 328 18.83 28.56 57.48
C ASN A 328 19.82 29.76 57.51
N THR A 329 19.30 30.94 57.12
CA THR A 329 19.58 32.30 57.67
C THR A 329 20.93 33.02 57.34
N PRO A 330 21.04 34.38 57.42
CA PRO A 330 20.67 35.27 56.30
C PRO A 330 21.66 36.44 55.99
N ALA A 331 21.44 37.06 54.81
CA ALA A 331 21.66 38.48 54.44
C ALA A 331 23.07 39.12 54.34
N ILE A 332 23.16 40.05 53.36
CA ILE A 332 23.89 41.35 53.33
C ILE A 332 24.97 41.56 52.21
N ILE A 333 24.69 42.57 51.35
CA ILE A 333 25.55 43.52 50.57
C ILE A 333 26.36 43.01 49.36
N THR A 334 25.98 43.33 48.11
CA THR A 334 26.39 44.46 47.21
C THR A 334 27.88 44.47 46.78
N THR A 335 28.13 44.50 45.44
CA THR A 335 28.86 45.52 44.63
C THR A 335 29.78 44.95 43.51
N SER A 336 29.79 45.63 42.35
CA SER A 336 30.79 45.72 41.24
C SER A 336 31.15 44.46 40.41
N ARG A 337 30.94 44.38 39.08
CA ARG A 337 31.54 45.08 37.91
C ARG A 337 33.03 44.73 37.70
N ILE A 338 33.37 44.13 36.53
CA ILE A 338 34.51 44.42 35.61
C ILE A 338 34.95 43.18 34.78
N THR A 339 34.66 43.26 33.46
CA THR A 339 35.45 42.98 32.22
C THR A 339 36.21 41.66 31.91
N ASN A 340 36.16 41.36 30.59
CA ASN A 340 37.13 40.71 29.69
C ASN A 340 37.27 39.18 29.80
N ALA A 341 37.67 38.42 28.79
CA ALA A 341 37.77 38.45 27.31
C ALA A 341 38.44 37.10 26.96
N GLU A 342 38.37 36.67 25.68
CA GLU A 342 39.18 35.57 25.09
C GLU A 342 38.87 34.13 25.57
N SER A 343 39.09 33.05 24.81
CA SER A 343 39.21 32.74 23.38
C SER A 343 39.53 31.24 23.38
N ASP A 344 38.80 30.40 22.65
CA ASP A 344 39.21 29.02 22.34
C ASP A 344 38.49 28.67 21.01
N ASN A 345 39.16 28.52 19.85
CA ASN A 345 39.92 27.34 19.39
C ASN A 345 39.18 26.02 19.70
N GLU A 346 39.00 25.05 18.82
CA GLU A 346 39.41 24.79 17.43
C GLU A 346 38.71 23.45 17.04
N VAL A 347 38.61 23.19 15.73
CA VAL A 347 38.70 21.86 15.10
C VAL A 347 37.58 20.83 15.33
N PHE A 348 36.82 20.58 14.25
CA PHE A 348 36.16 19.30 13.97
C PHE A 348 36.79 18.68 12.71
N LEU A 349 37.26 17.45 12.87
CA LEU A 349 37.43 16.44 11.81
C LEU A 349 36.22 15.51 11.86
#